data_AF-A0A1T1BAG0-F1
#
_entry.id   AF-A0A1T1BAG0-F1
#
_cell.length_a   1.000
_cell.length_b   1.000
_cell.length_c   1.000
_cell.angle_alpha   90.00
_cell.angle_beta   90.00
_cell.angle_gamma   90.00
#
_symmetry.space_group_name_H-M   'P 1'
#
loop_
_entity.id
_entity.type
_entity.pdbx_description
1 polymer ?
#
loop_
_entity_poly.entity_id
_entity_poly.type
_entity_poly.pdbx_seq_one_letter_code
_entity_poly.pdbx_strand_id
1 'polypeptide(L)'
;MEKDLRYLEFLALNSKEVIEKQVDSYRQQHSYAGTIIGFTVLFIPFFLNSLEGANESIQLITIIPIVCFISSILLMLSIFRSKTLDQALSVTKYEALLKKSYEEILLYEIEANKVSYIKNNRATLKASKRYMQGVGLTTFAILIAIILLLINSFISMEKAPTKVQVINTTK
;
A
#
# COMPACT_ATOMS: atom_id res chain seq x y z
N MET A 1 -41.91 32.93 -2.92
CA MET A 1 -41.68 31.80 -1.99
C MET A 1 -40.22 31.43 -2.11
N GLU A 2 -39.41 31.83 -1.14
CA GLU A 2 -37.97 31.53 -1.11
C GLU A 2 -37.84 30.01 -0.95
N LYS A 3 -37.29 29.32 -1.97
CA LYS A 3 -37.05 27.88 -1.87
C LYS A 3 -36.00 27.66 -0.78
N ASP A 4 -36.29 26.76 0.15
CA ASP A 4 -35.29 26.30 1.12
C ASP A 4 -34.28 25.38 0.42
N LEU A 5 -33.07 25.89 0.19
CA LEU A 5 -32.00 25.19 -0.53
C LEU A 5 -30.99 24.51 0.40
N ARG A 6 -31.19 24.56 1.72
CA ARG A 6 -30.24 24.02 2.72
C ARG A 6 -29.89 22.55 2.51
N TYR A 7 -30.85 21.76 2.04
CA TYR A 7 -30.62 20.35 1.70
C TYR A 7 -29.66 20.19 0.51
N LEU A 8 -29.78 21.04 -0.51
CA LEU A 8 -28.89 21.02 -1.67
C LEU A 8 -27.49 21.50 -1.29
N GLU A 9 -27.39 22.52 -0.44
CA GLU A 9 -26.10 22.97 0.11
C GLU A 9 -25.41 21.85 0.90
N PHE A 10 -26.14 21.18 1.79
CA PHE A 10 -25.63 20.04 2.55
C PHE A 10 -25.13 18.94 1.63
N LEU A 11 -25.89 18.58 0.58
CA LEU A 11 -25.50 17.56 -0.38
C LEU A 11 -24.28 17.98 -1.22
N ALA A 12 -24.22 19.23 -1.68
CA ALA A 12 -23.08 19.75 -2.43
C ALA A 12 -21.79 19.67 -1.60
N LEU A 13 -21.82 20.18 -0.37
CA LEU A 13 -20.68 20.15 0.55
C LEU A 13 -20.25 18.72 0.89
N ASN A 14 -21.18 17.86 1.26
CA ASN A 14 -20.88 16.47 1.63
C ASN A 14 -20.34 15.67 0.44
N SER A 15 -20.92 15.86 -0.76
CA SER A 15 -20.44 15.18 -1.96
C SER A 15 -19.00 15.57 -2.34
N LYS A 16 -18.63 16.85 -2.13
CA LYS A 16 -17.26 17.33 -2.30
C LYS A 16 -16.32 16.69 -1.28
N GLU A 17 -16.69 16.70 0.00
CA GLU A 17 -15.89 16.11 1.08
C GLU A 17 -15.61 14.61 0.84
N VAL A 18 -16.61 13.88 0.37
CA VAL A 18 -16.47 12.45 0.03
C VAL A 18 -15.43 12.23 -1.08
N ILE A 19 -15.41 13.09 -2.11
CA ILE A 19 -14.43 13.00 -3.19
C ILE A 19 -13.03 13.32 -2.69
N GLU A 20 -12.88 14.38 -1.89
CA GLU A 20 -11.59 14.78 -1.31
C GLU A 20 -11.01 13.63 -0.47
N LYS A 21 -11.83 13.03 0.41
CA LYS A 21 -11.44 11.84 1.19
C LYS A 21 -11.06 10.65 0.31
N GLN A 22 -11.77 10.42 -0.80
CA GLN A 22 -11.44 9.36 -1.74
C GLN A 22 -10.09 9.60 -2.44
N VAL A 23 -9.80 10.84 -2.83
CA VAL A 23 -8.54 11.25 -3.44
C VAL A 23 -7.38 11.11 -2.45
N ASP A 24 -7.58 11.56 -1.21
CA ASP A 24 -6.56 11.48 -0.17
C ASP A 24 -6.24 10.05 0.22
N SER A 25 -7.27 9.21 0.40
CA SER A 25 -7.08 7.78 0.65
C SER A 25 -6.29 7.09 -0.47
N TYR A 26 -6.59 7.41 -1.72
CA TYR A 26 -5.88 6.87 -2.87
C TYR A 26 -4.42 7.32 -2.92
N ARG A 27 -4.12 8.60 -2.63
CA ARG A 27 -2.75 9.12 -2.51
C ARG A 27 -1.99 8.48 -1.36
N GLN A 28 -2.65 8.27 -0.23
CA GLN A 28 -2.08 7.60 0.92
C GLN A 28 -1.69 6.16 0.60
N GLN A 29 -2.55 5.41 -0.11
CA GLN A 29 -2.20 4.07 -0.60
C GLN A 29 -0.97 4.07 -1.52
N HIS A 30 -0.82 5.06 -2.41
CA HIS A 30 0.38 5.19 -3.25
C HIS A 30 1.63 5.44 -2.41
N SER A 31 1.54 6.34 -1.45
CA SER A 31 2.64 6.65 -0.53
C SER A 31 3.07 5.40 0.25
N TYR A 32 2.12 4.69 0.86
CA TYR A 32 2.39 3.47 1.61
C TYR A 32 2.92 2.34 0.74
N ALA A 33 2.39 2.15 -0.47
CA ALA A 33 2.93 1.20 -1.44
C ALA A 33 4.41 1.49 -1.73
N GLY A 34 4.78 2.76 -1.91
CA GLY A 34 6.16 3.19 -2.11
C GLY A 34 7.05 2.85 -0.92
N THR A 35 6.59 3.15 0.30
CA THR A 35 7.31 2.81 1.53
C THR A 35 7.53 1.30 1.69
N ILE A 36 6.48 0.50 1.45
CA ILE A 36 6.56 -0.97 1.57
C ILE A 36 7.52 -1.54 0.52
N ILE A 37 7.48 -1.05 -0.72
CA ILE A 37 8.44 -1.43 -1.76
C ILE A 37 9.87 -1.10 -1.29
N GLY A 38 10.10 0.13 -0.82
CA GLY A 38 11.42 0.56 -0.34
C GLY A 38 11.95 -0.35 0.77
N PHE A 39 11.14 -0.63 1.78
CA PHE A 39 11.49 -1.57 2.84
C PHE A 39 11.78 -2.98 2.30
N THR A 40 10.94 -3.48 1.41
CA THR A 40 11.07 -4.83 0.85
C THR A 40 12.36 -4.99 0.06
N VAL A 41 12.72 -4.00 -0.77
CA VAL A 41 13.95 -4.00 -1.56
C VAL A 41 15.19 -4.01 -0.66
N LEU A 42 15.17 -3.33 0.48
CA LEU A 42 16.26 -3.37 1.46
C LEU A 42 16.27 -4.66 2.29
N PHE A 43 15.10 -5.23 2.57
CA PHE A 43 14.98 -6.44 3.37
C PHE A 43 15.52 -7.68 2.64
N ILE A 44 15.31 -7.80 1.33
CA ILE A 44 15.79 -8.96 0.53
C ILE A 44 17.30 -9.21 0.71
N PRO A 45 18.22 -8.26 0.46
CA PRO A 45 19.64 -8.50 0.62
C PRO A 45 20.01 -8.78 2.08
N PHE A 46 19.39 -8.10 3.04
CA PHE A 46 19.59 -8.40 4.47
C PHE A 46 19.23 -9.85 4.81
N PHE A 47 18.08 -10.32 4.32
CA PHE A 47 17.59 -11.67 4.53
C PHE A 47 18.52 -12.72 3.91
N LEU A 48 18.97 -12.49 2.67
CA LEU A 48 19.88 -13.40 1.97
C LEU A 48 21.26 -13.47 2.65
N ASN A 49 21.84 -12.33 3.00
CA ASN A 49 23.12 -12.28 3.70
C ASN A 49 23.05 -12.98 5.08
N SER A 50 21.92 -12.88 5.76
CA SER A 50 21.72 -13.55 7.06
C SER A 50 21.60 -15.09 6.95
N LEU A 51 21.48 -15.62 5.74
CA LEU A 51 21.42 -17.05 5.44
C LEU A 51 22.67 -17.52 4.68
N GLU A 52 23.70 -16.69 4.58
CA GLU A 52 24.98 -17.07 4.00
C GLU A 52 25.60 -18.23 4.83
N GLY A 53 26.01 -19.31 4.15
CA GLY A 53 26.49 -20.52 4.83
C GLY A 53 25.40 -21.43 5.41
N ALA A 54 24.11 -21.11 5.21
CA ALA A 54 23.02 -22.02 5.55
C ALA A 54 23.07 -23.30 4.70
N ASN A 55 22.53 -24.40 5.23
CA ASN A 55 22.44 -25.67 4.51
C ASN A 55 21.62 -25.52 3.20
N GLU A 56 21.93 -26.35 2.19
CA GLU A 56 21.28 -26.31 0.86
C GLU A 56 19.74 -26.36 0.92
N SER A 57 19.16 -27.14 1.83
CA SER A 57 17.70 -27.21 2.00
C SER A 57 17.08 -25.87 2.42
N ILE A 58 17.75 -25.11 3.29
CA ILE A 58 17.29 -23.77 3.70
C ILE A 58 17.39 -22.81 2.52
N GLN A 59 18.48 -22.88 1.76
CA GLN A 59 18.68 -22.07 0.55
C GLN A 59 17.66 -22.38 -0.57
N LEU A 60 17.14 -23.60 -0.64
CA LEU A 60 16.08 -23.92 -1.59
C LEU A 60 14.74 -23.29 -1.16
N ILE A 61 14.43 -23.33 0.13
CA ILE A 61 13.16 -22.81 0.67
C ILE A 61 13.12 -21.28 0.63
N THR A 62 14.27 -20.58 0.69
CA THR A 62 14.34 -19.11 0.57
C THR A 62 13.84 -18.57 -0.77
N ILE A 63 13.77 -19.40 -1.82
CA ILE A 63 13.16 -19.00 -3.09
C ILE A 63 11.72 -18.54 -2.89
N ILE A 64 10.96 -19.19 -2.00
CA ILE A 64 9.55 -18.90 -1.73
C ILE A 64 9.35 -17.43 -1.29
N PRO A 65 9.94 -16.94 -0.18
CA PRO A 65 9.77 -15.55 0.23
C PRO A 65 10.30 -14.56 -0.81
N ILE A 66 11.39 -14.87 -1.54
CA ILE A 66 11.91 -13.99 -2.61
C ILE A 66 10.87 -13.81 -3.72
N VAL A 67 10.30 -14.89 -4.23
CA VAL A 67 9.27 -14.85 -5.28
C VAL A 67 8.05 -14.09 -4.80
N CYS A 68 7.63 -14.28 -3.54
CA CYS A 68 6.54 -13.52 -2.94
C CYS A 68 6.86 -12.01 -2.84
N PHE A 69 8.08 -11.64 -2.42
CA PHE A 69 8.51 -10.24 -2.35
C PHE A 69 8.53 -9.59 -3.74
N ILE A 70 9.10 -10.24 -4.74
CA ILE A 70 9.11 -9.74 -6.12
C ILE A 70 7.69 -9.57 -6.65
N SER A 71 6.83 -10.56 -6.45
CA SER A 71 5.42 -10.51 -6.87
C SER A 71 4.67 -9.36 -6.19
N SER A 72 4.92 -9.15 -4.90
CA SER A 72 4.36 -8.02 -4.14
C SER A 72 4.81 -6.68 -4.70
N ILE A 73 6.11 -6.50 -4.95
CA ILE A 73 6.66 -5.28 -5.55
C ILE A 73 6.01 -5.02 -6.91
N LEU A 74 5.87 -6.02 -7.78
CA LEU A 74 5.24 -5.84 -9.09
C LEU A 74 3.77 -5.42 -8.97
N LEU A 75 3.02 -6.00 -8.03
CA LEU A 75 1.62 -5.61 -7.77
C LEU A 75 1.53 -4.17 -7.28
N MET A 76 2.37 -3.78 -6.32
CA MET A 76 2.37 -2.40 -5.79
C MET A 76 2.89 -1.38 -6.80
N LEU A 77 3.88 -1.74 -7.63
CA LEU A 77 4.36 -0.91 -8.74
C LEU A 77 3.26 -0.65 -9.78
N SER A 78 2.38 -1.63 -10.01
CA SER A 78 1.27 -1.47 -10.94
C SER A 78 0.27 -0.37 -10.53
N ILE A 79 0.25 0.00 -9.25
CA ILE A 79 -0.60 1.06 -8.71
C ILE A 79 -0.13 2.43 -9.25
N PHE A 80 1.17 2.70 -9.28
CA PHE A 80 1.71 3.98 -9.78
C PHE A 80 1.47 4.24 -11.27
N ARG A 81 1.12 3.20 -12.05
CA ARG A 81 0.75 3.37 -13.47
C ARG A 81 -0.67 3.90 -13.66
N SER A 82 -1.45 4.04 -12.59
CA SER A 82 -2.84 4.49 -12.70
C SER A 82 -2.94 6.02 -12.81
N LYS A 83 -3.98 6.48 -13.52
CA LYS A 83 -4.21 7.91 -13.78
C LYS A 83 -4.61 8.63 -12.48
N THR A 84 -4.28 9.91 -12.38
CA THR A 84 -4.77 10.78 -11.32
C THR A 84 -6.30 10.75 -11.27
N LEU A 85 -6.85 10.73 -10.05
CA LEU A 85 -8.29 10.79 -9.84
C LEU A 85 -8.85 12.17 -10.19
N ASP A 86 -10.10 12.20 -10.64
CA ASP A 86 -10.81 13.45 -10.87
C ASP A 86 -10.99 14.16 -9.53
N GLN A 87 -10.69 15.44 -9.50
CA GLN A 87 -11.00 16.29 -8.35
C GLN A 87 -12.44 16.78 -8.46
N ALA A 88 -12.96 17.37 -7.38
CA ALA A 88 -14.27 18.03 -7.39
C ALA A 88 -14.35 19.14 -8.48
N LEU A 89 -15.46 19.86 -8.51
CA LEU A 89 -15.77 20.87 -9.53
C LEU A 89 -14.56 21.69 -10.03
N SER A 90 -14.33 21.66 -11.34
CA SER A 90 -13.21 22.39 -11.95
C SER A 90 -13.48 23.89 -12.02
N VAL A 91 -12.48 24.69 -11.63
CA VAL A 91 -12.47 26.16 -11.73
C VAL A 91 -12.75 26.66 -13.16
N THR A 92 -12.44 25.83 -14.17
CA THR A 92 -12.67 26.14 -15.59
C THR A 92 -14.14 26.35 -15.96
N LYS A 93 -15.09 25.94 -15.11
CA LYS A 93 -16.53 26.09 -15.34
C LYS A 93 -17.16 27.26 -14.58
N TYR A 94 -16.37 28.01 -13.81
CA TYR A 94 -16.89 29.04 -12.93
C TYR A 94 -17.56 30.18 -13.72
N GLU A 95 -16.98 30.62 -14.84
CA GLU A 95 -17.59 31.67 -15.68
C GLU A 95 -18.97 31.29 -16.22
N ALA A 96 -19.21 30.01 -16.50
CA ALA A 96 -20.50 29.51 -16.95
C ALA A 96 -21.53 29.45 -15.79
N LEU A 97 -21.05 29.24 -14.56
CA LEU A 97 -21.88 29.16 -13.36
C LEU A 97 -22.24 30.53 -12.79
N LEU A 98 -21.43 31.57 -13.04
CA LEU A 98 -21.73 32.95 -12.63
C LEU A 98 -23.05 33.49 -13.22
N LYS A 99 -23.51 32.93 -14.34
CA LYS A 99 -24.76 33.33 -15.01
C LYS A 99 -25.97 32.48 -14.61
N LYS A 100 -25.79 31.55 -13.66
CA LYS A 100 -26.81 30.59 -13.23
C LYS A 100 -27.42 30.99 -11.89
N SER A 101 -28.64 30.53 -11.64
CA SER A 101 -29.26 30.67 -10.32
C SER A 101 -28.53 29.82 -9.29
N TYR A 102 -28.64 30.19 -8.01
CA TYR A 102 -27.98 29.46 -6.92
C TYR A 102 -28.38 27.98 -6.86
N GLU A 103 -29.66 27.67 -7.06
CA GLU A 103 -30.17 26.29 -7.16
C GLU A 103 -29.51 25.51 -8.31
N GLU A 104 -29.37 26.13 -9.49
CA GLU A 104 -28.70 25.51 -10.64
C GLU A 104 -27.22 25.25 -10.38
N ILE A 105 -26.54 26.14 -9.65
CA ILE A 105 -25.13 25.96 -9.26
C ILE A 105 -24.99 24.74 -8.34
N LEU A 106 -25.84 24.64 -7.32
CA LEU A 106 -25.82 23.50 -6.38
C LEU A 106 -26.12 22.17 -7.08
N LEU A 107 -27.12 22.14 -7.96
CA LEU A 107 -27.46 20.94 -8.73
C LEU A 107 -26.33 20.53 -9.67
N TYR A 108 -25.67 21.49 -10.30
CA TYR A 108 -24.52 21.24 -11.16
C TYR A 108 -23.34 20.65 -10.36
N GLU A 109 -23.04 21.20 -9.19
CA GLU A 109 -21.98 20.70 -8.32
C GLU A 109 -22.26 19.26 -7.85
N ILE A 110 -23.49 18.97 -7.41
CA ILE A 110 -23.90 17.63 -6.99
C ILE A 110 -23.72 16.61 -8.13
N GLU A 111 -24.19 16.92 -9.34
CA GLU A 111 -24.09 15.98 -10.47
C GLU A 111 -22.64 15.81 -10.93
N ALA A 112 -21.85 16.89 -10.98
CA ALA A 112 -20.43 16.81 -11.30
C ALA A 112 -19.67 15.94 -10.29
N ASN A 113 -19.93 16.15 -9.00
CA ASN A 113 -19.32 15.38 -7.92
C ASN A 113 -19.71 13.89 -8.00
N LYS A 114 -20.99 13.59 -8.24
CA LYS A 114 -21.46 12.21 -8.44
C LYS A 114 -20.75 11.51 -9.60
N VAL A 115 -20.58 12.17 -10.74
CA VAL A 115 -19.87 11.62 -11.89
C VAL A 115 -18.40 11.34 -11.56
N SER A 116 -17.72 12.31 -10.92
CA SER A 116 -16.34 12.15 -10.44
C SER A 116 -16.22 10.97 -9.47
N TYR A 117 -17.12 10.86 -8.50
CA TYR A 117 -17.12 9.75 -7.53
C TYR A 117 -17.24 8.39 -8.20
N ILE A 118 -18.19 8.21 -9.14
CA ILE A 118 -18.39 6.93 -9.84
C ILE A 118 -17.15 6.55 -10.65
N LYS A 119 -16.54 7.51 -11.36
CA LYS A 119 -15.34 7.28 -12.17
C LYS A 119 -14.14 6.96 -11.29
N ASN A 120 -13.93 7.73 -10.23
CA ASN A 120 -12.87 7.51 -9.26
C ASN A 120 -13.01 6.16 -8.56
N ASN A 121 -14.23 5.77 -8.18
CA ASN A 121 -14.47 4.52 -7.46
C ASN A 121 -13.98 3.29 -8.23
N ARG A 122 -14.11 3.29 -9.57
CA ARG A 122 -13.58 2.21 -10.41
C ARG A 122 -12.05 2.13 -10.34
N ALA A 123 -11.37 3.28 -10.36
CA ALA A 123 -9.92 3.35 -10.28
C ALA A 123 -9.41 2.98 -8.88
N THR A 124 -10.03 3.50 -7.83
CA THR A 124 -9.66 3.22 -6.43
C THR A 124 -9.87 1.77 -6.06
N LEU A 125 -10.97 1.12 -6.47
CA LEU A 125 -11.21 -0.29 -6.19
C LEU A 125 -10.14 -1.19 -6.82
N LYS A 126 -9.74 -0.89 -8.07
CA LYS A 126 -8.67 -1.64 -8.76
C LYS A 126 -7.33 -1.46 -8.06
N ALA A 127 -6.98 -0.22 -7.71
CA ALA A 127 -5.75 0.10 -6.99
C ALA A 127 -5.72 -0.55 -5.60
N SER A 128 -6.80 -0.43 -4.84
CA SER A 128 -6.97 -1.00 -3.50
C SER A 128 -6.85 -2.52 -3.51
N LYS A 129 -7.44 -3.22 -4.49
CA LYS A 129 -7.28 -4.66 -4.64
C LYS A 129 -5.82 -5.05 -4.85
N ARG A 130 -5.10 -4.36 -5.74
CA ARG A 130 -3.66 -4.62 -6.00
C ARG A 130 -2.81 -4.31 -4.77
N TYR A 131 -3.10 -3.21 -4.09
CA TYR A 131 -2.45 -2.82 -2.84
C TYR A 131 -2.62 -3.92 -1.78
N MET A 132 -3.85 -4.34 -1.50
CA MET A 132 -4.12 -5.37 -0.51
C MET A 132 -3.47 -6.71 -0.83
N GLN A 133 -3.45 -7.11 -2.11
CA GLN A 133 -2.74 -8.31 -2.55
C GLN A 133 -1.22 -8.19 -2.33
N GLY A 134 -0.64 -7.03 -2.65
CA GLY A 134 0.78 -6.75 -2.39
C GLY A 134 1.11 -6.83 -0.91
N VAL A 135 0.36 -6.09 -0.07
CA VAL A 135 0.53 -6.12 1.39
C VAL A 135 0.44 -7.55 1.92
N GLY A 136 -0.58 -8.32 1.52
CA GLY A 136 -0.75 -9.71 1.95
C GLY A 136 0.43 -10.61 1.58
N LEU A 137 0.95 -10.49 0.35
CA LEU A 137 2.14 -11.23 -0.08
C LEU A 137 3.40 -10.83 0.67
N THR A 138 3.59 -9.52 0.94
CA THR A 138 4.71 -9.04 1.74
C THR A 138 4.66 -9.58 3.16
N THR A 139 3.50 -9.53 3.81
CA THR A 139 3.32 -10.07 5.17
C THR A 139 3.61 -11.57 5.21
N PHE A 140 3.07 -12.33 4.26
CA PHE A 140 3.33 -13.76 4.15
C PHE A 140 4.82 -14.07 3.94
N ALA A 141 5.49 -13.33 3.06
CA ALA A 141 6.92 -13.48 2.80
C ALA A 141 7.77 -13.16 4.05
N ILE A 142 7.43 -12.10 4.79
CA ILE A 142 8.11 -11.74 6.05
C ILE A 142 7.96 -12.85 7.08
N LEU A 143 6.76 -13.43 7.24
CA LEU A 143 6.53 -14.51 8.19
C LEU A 143 7.41 -15.73 7.88
N ILE A 144 7.46 -16.15 6.61
CA ILE A 144 8.34 -17.26 6.19
C ILE A 144 9.80 -16.89 6.42
N ALA A 145 10.21 -15.68 6.04
CA ALA A 145 11.59 -15.23 6.21
C ALA A 145 12.02 -15.27 7.69
N ILE A 146 11.18 -14.79 8.61
CA ILE A 146 11.44 -14.84 10.05
C ILE A 146 11.60 -16.29 10.52
N ILE A 147 10.71 -17.20 10.12
CA ILE A 147 10.79 -18.62 10.48
C ILE A 147 12.11 -19.22 9.99
N LEU A 148 12.51 -18.95 8.75
CA LEU A 148 13.76 -19.45 8.18
C LEU A 148 15.00 -18.91 8.91
N LEU A 149 15.00 -17.62 9.26
CA LEU A 149 16.08 -17.01 10.03
C LEU A 149 16.21 -17.64 11.42
N LEU A 150 15.09 -17.90 12.10
CA LEU A 150 15.09 -18.56 13.41
C LEU A 150 15.65 -19.99 13.29
N ILE A 151 15.16 -20.78 12.34
CA ILE A 151 15.65 -22.14 12.09
C ILE A 151 17.15 -22.13 11.81
N ASN A 152 17.63 -21.24 10.94
CA ASN A 152 19.05 -21.13 10.63
C ASN A 152 19.89 -20.76 11.86
N SER A 153 19.39 -19.85 12.69
CA SER A 153 20.05 -19.44 13.94
C SER A 153 20.18 -20.60 14.92
N PHE A 154 19.11 -21.38 15.14
CA PHE A 154 19.14 -22.54 16.02
C PHE A 154 20.12 -23.62 15.55
N ILE A 155 20.12 -23.94 14.25
CA ILE A 155 21.05 -24.92 13.66
C ILE A 155 22.50 -24.43 13.78
N SER A 156 22.75 -23.13 13.59
CA SER A 156 24.09 -22.56 13.69
C SER A 156 24.64 -22.59 15.12
N MET A 157 23.78 -22.39 16.14
CA MET A 157 24.17 -22.52 17.55
C MET A 157 24.56 -23.95 17.91
N GLU A 158 23.84 -24.96 17.40
CA GLU A 158 24.16 -26.38 17.65
C GLU A 158 25.52 -26.79 17.08
N LYS A 159 25.94 -26.17 15.97
CA LYS A 159 27.25 -26.41 15.33
C LYS A 159 28.42 -25.68 16.01
N ALA A 160 28.18 -24.77 16.94
CA ALA A 160 29.26 -24.06 17.63
C ALA A 160 29.96 -25.02 18.61
N PRO A 161 31.27 -25.30 18.47
CA PRO A 161 31.95 -26.26 19.33
C PRO A 161 31.94 -25.77 20.78
N THR A 162 31.46 -26.61 21.69
CA THR A 162 31.60 -26.40 23.14
C THR A 162 33.07 -26.14 23.45
N LYS A 163 33.41 -24.92 23.92
CA LYS A 163 34.78 -24.59 24.32
C LYS A 163 35.12 -25.40 25.57
N VAL A 164 35.67 -26.60 25.40
CA VAL A 164 36.23 -27.39 26.50
C VAL A 164 37.57 -26.78 26.86
N GLN A 165 37.61 -25.99 27.93
CA GLN A 165 38.89 -25.60 28.54
C GLN A 165 39.44 -26.82 29.28
N VAL A 166 40.51 -27.41 28.74
CA VAL A 166 41.30 -28.41 29.47
C VAL A 166 42.13 -27.68 30.51
N ILE A 167 41.70 -27.71 31.77
CA ILE A 167 42.49 -27.20 32.89
C ILE A 167 43.51 -28.29 33.25
N ASN A 168 44.78 -28.08 32.93
CA ASN A 168 45.86 -28.93 33.42
C ASN A 168 46.00 -28.73 34.94
N THR A 169 45.64 -29.75 35.72
CA THR A 169 45.70 -29.75 37.20
C THR A 169 47.02 -30.28 37.77
N THR A 170 48.09 -30.34 36.98
CA THR A 170 49.40 -30.80 37.46
C THR A 170 50.18 -29.65 38.11
N LYS A 171 50.28 -29.66 39.43
CA LYS A 171 51.31 -28.98 40.22
C LYS A 171 51.99 -29.99 41.11
#